data_AF-A0A962H9J9-F1
#
_entry.id   AF-A0A962H9J9-F1
#
_cell.length_a   1.000
_cell.length_b   1.000
_cell.length_c   1.000
_cell.angle_alpha   90.00
_cell.angle_beta   90.00
_cell.angle_gamma   90.00
#
_symmetry.space_group_name_H-M   'P 1'
#
loop_
_entity.id
_entity.type
_entity.pdbx_description
1 polymer ?
#
loop_
_entity_poly.entity_id
_entity_poly.type
_entity_poly.pdbx_seq_one_letter_code
_entity_poly.pdbx_strand_id
1 'polypeptide(L)'
;MTPIAIVGRGCVLPGALSPEELWHAVMAGRDLSSAVPAGRWGLDPATVLCQPDAPQADHCWSDRGGFVRGFEQIWNPLGFDLPAAELDGLDPLVHWTLHCARTALEDIAARPARIGLVLGNLGFPS
;
A
#
# COMPACT_ATOMS: atom_id res chain seq x y z
N MET A 1 18.52 -21.55 -17.18
CA MET A 1 18.06 -21.16 -15.83
C MET A 1 16.86 -22.00 -15.47
N THR A 2 16.72 -22.35 -14.20
CA THR A 2 15.52 -23.06 -13.70
C THR A 2 14.33 -22.09 -13.65
N PRO A 3 13.12 -22.48 -14.09
CA PRO A 3 11.93 -21.65 -13.98
C PRO A 3 11.62 -21.28 -12.52
N ILE A 4 11.07 -20.09 -12.30
CA ILE A 4 10.64 -19.61 -10.99
C ILE A 4 9.12 -19.58 -10.95
N ALA A 5 8.54 -20.22 -9.93
CA ALA A 5 7.10 -20.21 -9.70
C ALA A 5 6.72 -19.13 -8.68
N ILE A 6 5.61 -18.44 -8.92
CA ILE A 6 4.94 -17.60 -7.93
C ILE A 6 3.95 -18.49 -7.20
N VAL A 7 4.16 -18.69 -5.89
CA VAL A 7 3.39 -19.66 -5.08
C VAL A 7 2.59 -19.03 -3.96
N GLY A 8 2.64 -17.70 -3.82
CA GLY A 8 1.88 -16.95 -2.83
C GLY A 8 1.87 -15.48 -3.16
N ARG A 9 0.82 -14.78 -2.72
CA ARG A 9 0.58 -13.37 -3.08
C ARG A 9 -0.09 -12.62 -1.94
N GLY A 10 0.27 -11.35 -1.78
CA GLY A 10 -0.37 -10.43 -0.86
C GLY A 10 -0.31 -9.03 -1.45
N CYS A 11 -1.33 -8.22 -1.21
CA CYS A 11 -1.33 -6.83 -1.66
C CYS A 11 -2.09 -5.94 -0.69
N VAL A 12 -1.65 -4.69 -0.62
CA VAL A 12 -2.34 -3.59 0.05
C VAL A 12 -2.37 -2.45 -0.97
N LEU A 13 -3.55 -2.20 -1.53
CA LEU A 13 -3.77 -1.31 -2.66
C LEU A 13 -5.00 -0.42 -2.41
N PRO A 14 -5.18 0.68 -3.14
CA PRO A 14 -6.40 1.47 -3.08
C PRO A 14 -7.62 0.60 -3.37
N GLY A 15 -8.54 0.50 -2.40
CA GLY A 15 -9.79 -0.26 -2.54
C GLY A 15 -9.65 -1.80 -2.58
N ALA A 16 -8.45 -2.34 -2.32
CA ALA A 16 -8.21 -3.78 -2.24
C ALA A 16 -7.06 -4.10 -1.27
N LEU A 17 -7.38 -4.79 -0.19
CA LEU A 17 -6.43 -5.23 0.84
C LEU A 17 -6.11 -6.74 0.72
N SER A 18 -6.55 -7.37 -0.36
CA SER A 18 -6.20 -8.75 -0.72
C SER A 18 -6.20 -8.96 -2.25
N PRO A 19 -5.50 -10.00 -2.75
CA PRO A 19 -5.53 -10.36 -4.16
C PRO A 19 -6.94 -10.66 -4.69
N GLU A 20 -7.81 -11.23 -3.87
CA GLU A 20 -9.20 -11.55 -4.20
C GLU A 20 -10.04 -10.28 -4.36
N GLU A 21 -9.86 -9.30 -3.46
CA GLU A 21 -10.51 -7.99 -3.59
C GLU A 21 -10.03 -7.23 -4.82
N LEU A 22 -8.73 -7.30 -5.11
CA LEU A 22 -8.14 -6.72 -6.32
C LEU A 22 -8.75 -7.37 -7.57
N TRP A 23 -8.82 -8.71 -7.60
CA TRP A 23 -9.42 -9.46 -8.70
C TRP A 23 -10.87 -9.03 -8.94
N HIS A 24 -11.69 -8.98 -7.90
CA HIS A 24 -13.07 -8.51 -8.02
C HIS A 24 -13.14 -7.08 -8.53
N ALA A 25 -12.23 -6.19 -8.11
CA ALA A 25 -12.21 -4.82 -8.59
C ALA A 25 -11.90 -4.71 -10.08
N VAL A 26 -10.89 -5.46 -10.54
CA VAL A 26 -10.47 -5.51 -11.94
C VAL A 26 -11.58 -6.09 -12.81
N MET A 27 -12.16 -7.22 -12.41
CA MET A 27 -13.23 -7.88 -13.15
C MET A 27 -14.50 -7.01 -13.26
N ALA A 28 -14.75 -6.18 -12.25
CA ALA A 28 -15.85 -5.22 -12.25
C ALA A 28 -15.52 -3.88 -12.94
N GLY A 29 -14.29 -3.69 -13.43
CA GLY A 29 -13.85 -2.45 -14.06
C GLY A 29 -13.95 -1.22 -13.15
N ARG A 30 -13.76 -1.38 -11.84
CA ARG A 30 -13.93 -0.29 -10.87
C ARG A 30 -12.78 0.72 -10.98
N ASP A 31 -13.13 2.01 -11.08
CA ASP A 31 -12.18 3.10 -10.82
C ASP A 31 -12.01 3.24 -9.30
N LEU A 32 -10.81 2.95 -8.81
CA LEU A 32 -10.43 3.03 -7.39
C LEU A 32 -9.66 4.32 -7.06
N SER A 33 -9.56 5.24 -8.02
CA SER A 33 -9.02 6.57 -7.77
C SER A 33 -10.04 7.44 -7.04
N SER A 34 -9.52 8.38 -6.26
CA SER A 34 -10.32 9.34 -5.51
C SER A 34 -9.59 10.67 -5.41
N ALA A 35 -10.31 11.71 -5.03
CA ALA A 35 -9.68 12.92 -4.51
C ALA A 35 -8.85 12.59 -3.26
N VAL A 36 -7.87 13.45 -2.98
CA VAL A 36 -7.03 13.34 -1.78
C VAL A 36 -7.90 13.23 -0.51
N PRO A 37 -7.64 12.25 0.38
CA PRO A 37 -8.33 12.17 1.66
C PRO A 37 -8.06 13.40 2.52
N ALA A 38 -9.06 13.83 3.30
CA ALA A 38 -8.92 14.93 4.24
C ALA A 38 -7.70 14.72 5.16
N GLY A 39 -6.89 15.76 5.32
CA GLY A 39 -5.69 15.72 6.17
C GLY A 39 -4.46 15.02 5.55
N ARG A 40 -4.58 14.32 4.42
CA ARG A 40 -3.46 13.56 3.84
C ARG A 40 -2.29 14.44 3.41
N TRP A 41 -2.57 15.63 2.89
CA TRP A 41 -1.53 16.59 2.49
C TRP A 41 -1.05 17.50 3.64
N GLY A 42 -1.70 17.46 4.81
CA GLY A 42 -1.38 18.36 5.92
C GLY A 42 -1.70 19.83 5.66
N LEU A 43 -2.39 20.14 4.56
CA LEU A 43 -2.80 21.48 4.12
C LEU A 43 -4.11 21.39 3.34
N ASP A 44 -4.79 22.53 3.18
CA ASP A 44 -6.02 22.61 2.40
C ASP A 44 -5.70 22.48 0.90
N PRO A 45 -6.20 21.43 0.20
CA PRO A 45 -5.96 21.27 -1.24
C PRO A 45 -6.32 22.51 -2.06
N ALA A 46 -7.31 23.30 -1.62
CA ALA A 46 -7.71 24.53 -2.31
C ALA A 46 -6.60 25.59 -2.38
N THR A 47 -5.58 25.52 -1.52
CA THR A 47 -4.46 26.47 -1.52
C THR A 47 -3.29 26.05 -2.40
N VAL A 48 -3.31 24.84 -2.96
CA VAL A 48 -2.20 24.29 -3.76
C VAL A 48 -2.67 23.69 -5.09
N LEU A 49 -3.98 23.74 -5.38
CA LEU A 49 -4.54 23.29 -6.64
C LEU A 49 -4.64 24.45 -7.64
N CYS A 50 -4.20 24.21 -8.87
CA CYS A 50 -4.36 25.12 -10.01
C CYS A 50 -5.18 24.46 -11.14
N GLN A 51 -5.65 25.26 -12.09
CA GLN A 51 -6.33 24.72 -13.27
C GLN A 51 -5.31 24.12 -14.24
N PRO A 52 -5.60 22.99 -14.91
CA PRO A 52 -4.67 22.33 -15.82
C PRO A 52 -4.16 23.21 -16.99
N ASP A 53 -4.97 24.16 -17.44
CA ASP A 53 -4.67 25.12 -18.50
C ASP A 53 -4.03 26.43 -18.01
N ALA A 54 -3.91 26.61 -16.69
CA ALA A 54 -3.31 27.78 -16.06
C ALA A 54 -2.35 27.37 -14.91
N PRO A 55 -1.19 26.76 -15.25
CA PRO A 55 -0.23 26.31 -14.26
C PRO A 55 0.35 27.47 -13.45
N GLN A 56 0.53 27.25 -12.14
CA GLN A 56 1.09 28.20 -11.19
C GLN A 56 2.28 27.58 -10.47
N ALA A 57 3.29 28.38 -10.12
CA ALA A 57 4.43 27.92 -9.32
C ALA A 57 3.94 27.37 -7.97
N ASP A 58 4.56 26.29 -7.49
CA ASP A 58 4.24 25.63 -6.22
C ASP A 58 2.80 25.08 -6.11
N HIS A 59 2.12 24.86 -7.24
CA HIS A 59 0.78 24.26 -7.30
C HIS A 59 0.79 22.95 -8.12
N CYS A 60 -0.16 22.08 -7.80
CA CYS A 60 -0.49 20.89 -8.56
C CYS A 60 -1.83 21.09 -9.30
N TRP A 61 -2.02 20.42 -10.43
CA TRP A 61 -3.22 20.59 -11.26
C TRP A 61 -4.26 19.47 -11.05
N SER A 62 -4.00 18.56 -10.12
CA SER A 62 -4.87 17.42 -9.79
C SER A 62 -4.62 16.94 -8.37
N ASP A 63 -5.71 16.61 -7.67
CA ASP A 63 -5.70 15.92 -6.37
C ASP A 63 -6.08 14.43 -6.49
N ARG A 64 -6.30 13.96 -7.73
CA ARG A 64 -6.73 12.58 -7.98
C ARG A 64 -5.57 11.61 -7.81
N GLY A 65 -5.79 10.58 -6.99
CA GLY A 65 -4.82 9.54 -6.73
C GLY A 65 -5.45 8.26 -6.21
N GLY A 66 -4.64 7.21 -6.12
CA GLY A 66 -4.98 5.96 -5.45
C GLY A 66 -4.54 6.03 -3.99
N PHE A 67 -5.47 5.91 -3.05
CA PHE A 67 -5.19 5.98 -1.62
C PHE A 67 -5.65 4.68 -0.94
N VAL A 68 -4.75 4.03 -0.21
CA VAL A 68 -5.09 2.92 0.68
C VAL A 68 -5.93 3.48 1.83
N ARG A 69 -7.05 2.80 2.15
CA ARG A 69 -7.99 3.20 3.20
C ARG A 69 -8.44 1.96 3.96
N GLY A 70 -8.68 2.10 5.27
CA GLY A 70 -9.23 1.03 6.10
C GLY A 70 -8.23 -0.05 6.50
N PHE A 71 -6.96 0.07 6.10
CA PHE A 71 -5.92 -0.88 6.48
C PHE A 71 -5.73 -0.96 8.00
N GLU A 72 -5.91 0.16 8.69
CA GLU A 72 -5.79 0.27 10.15
C GLU A 72 -6.77 -0.66 10.88
N GLN A 73 -7.87 -1.04 10.24
CA GLN A 73 -8.90 -1.92 10.82
C GLN A 73 -8.50 -3.40 10.76
N ILE A 74 -7.58 -3.76 9.87
CA ILE A 74 -7.13 -5.14 9.65
C ILE A 74 -5.68 -5.37 10.07
N TRP A 75 -4.96 -4.31 10.42
CA TRP A 75 -3.58 -4.41 10.86
C TRP A 75 -3.49 -5.25 12.14
N ASN A 76 -2.58 -6.23 12.15
CA ASN A 76 -2.33 -7.08 13.30
C ASN A 76 -0.82 -7.14 13.58
N PRO A 77 -0.32 -6.39 14.59
CA PRO A 77 1.10 -6.32 14.93
C PRO A 77 1.60 -7.55 15.71
N LEU A 78 0.73 -8.50 16.08
CA LEU A 78 1.12 -9.69 16.82
C LEU A 78 1.71 -10.77 15.89
N GLY A 79 2.56 -11.64 16.44
CA GLY A 79 3.12 -12.80 15.72
C GLY A 79 4.40 -12.53 14.93
N PHE A 80 4.97 -11.32 15.06
CA PHE A 80 6.33 -11.02 14.61
C PHE A 80 7.32 -11.24 15.76
N ASP A 81 8.61 -11.41 15.40
CA ASP A 81 9.71 -11.51 16.38
C ASP A 81 10.07 -10.13 17.00
N LEU A 82 9.32 -9.08 16.64
CA LEU A 82 9.40 -7.75 17.23
C LEU A 82 8.20 -7.50 18.14
N PRO A 83 8.38 -6.81 19.28
CA PRO A 83 7.26 -6.35 20.10
C PRO A 83 6.29 -5.48 19.31
N ALA A 84 4.99 -5.66 19.52
CA ALA A 84 3.96 -4.88 18.83
C ALA A 84 4.16 -3.36 18.99
N ALA A 85 4.58 -2.92 20.18
CA ALA A 85 4.85 -1.52 20.48
C ALA A 85 6.02 -0.93 19.68
N GLU A 86 6.95 -1.74 19.17
CA GLU A 86 8.03 -1.26 18.29
C GLU A 86 7.56 -1.08 16.85
N LEU A 87 6.46 -1.75 16.47
CA LEU A 87 5.83 -1.55 15.17
C LEU A 87 4.94 -0.30 15.20
N ASP A 88 4.44 0.08 16.36
CA ASP A 88 3.64 1.30 16.53
C ASP A 88 4.46 2.55 16.17
N GLY A 89 3.85 3.45 15.39
CA GLY A 89 4.50 4.70 14.96
C GLY A 89 5.51 4.56 13.82
N LEU A 90 5.81 3.35 13.36
CA LEU A 90 6.52 3.15 12.09
C LEU A 90 5.66 3.61 10.90
N ASP A 91 6.33 3.93 9.80
CA ASP A 91 5.67 4.33 8.55
C ASP A 91 4.64 3.26 8.11
N PRO A 92 3.43 3.65 7.67
CA PRO A 92 2.41 2.71 7.19
C PRO A 92 2.91 1.72 6.13
N LEU A 93 3.90 2.11 5.31
CA LEU A 93 4.52 1.22 4.33
C LEU A 93 5.18 0.01 4.98
N VAL A 94 5.75 0.15 6.18
CA VAL A 94 6.30 -0.99 6.95
C VAL A 94 5.18 -1.95 7.30
N HIS A 95 4.05 -1.43 7.80
CA HIS A 95 2.89 -2.26 8.15
C HIS A 95 2.30 -2.95 6.93
N TRP A 96 2.15 -2.24 5.82
CA TRP A 96 1.66 -2.81 4.56
C TRP A 96 2.59 -3.91 4.05
N THR A 97 3.90 -3.69 4.12
CA THR A 97 4.91 -4.68 3.69
C THR A 97 4.83 -5.94 4.55
N LEU A 98 4.76 -5.78 5.88
CA LEU A 98 4.65 -6.90 6.82
C LEU A 98 3.34 -7.68 6.62
N HIS A 99 2.23 -6.97 6.37
CA HIS A 99 0.95 -7.61 6.06
C HIS A 99 1.00 -8.38 4.74
N CYS A 100 1.49 -7.77 3.65
CA CYS A 100 1.64 -8.43 2.35
C CYS A 100 2.53 -9.68 2.44
N ALA A 101 3.66 -9.59 3.15
CA ALA A 101 4.55 -10.73 3.35
C ALA A 101 3.87 -11.85 4.14
N ARG A 102 3.10 -11.52 5.19
CA ARG A 102 2.31 -12.48 5.95
C ARG A 102 1.29 -13.19 5.06
N THR A 103 0.44 -12.45 4.35
CA THR A 103 -0.59 -13.02 3.45
C THR A 103 0.03 -13.88 2.37
N ALA A 104 1.13 -13.44 1.75
CA ALA A 104 1.82 -14.23 0.73
C ALA A 104 2.40 -15.55 1.30
N LEU A 105 2.79 -15.57 2.58
CA LEU A 105 3.28 -16.77 3.27
C LEU A 105 2.15 -17.66 3.81
N GLU A 106 0.90 -17.18 3.86
CA GLU A 106 -0.27 -18.01 4.21
C GLU A 106 -0.68 -18.92 3.03
N ASP A 107 -0.42 -18.49 1.80
CA ASP A 107 -0.69 -19.25 0.58
C ASP A 107 0.24 -20.46 0.38
N ILE A 108 1.37 -20.54 1.10
CA ILE A 108 2.37 -21.60 0.91
C ILE A 108 2.17 -22.77 1.88
N ALA A 109 2.26 -23.99 1.36
CA ALA A 109 2.05 -25.20 2.16
C ALA A 109 3.19 -25.50 3.16
N ALA A 110 4.42 -25.05 2.85
CA ALA A 110 5.58 -25.30 3.69
C ALA A 110 6.55 -24.12 3.64
N ARG A 111 7.02 -23.67 4.81
CA ARG A 111 8.02 -22.60 4.91
C ARG A 111 9.40 -23.14 4.52
N PRO A 112 10.12 -22.47 3.60
CA PRO A 112 11.45 -22.90 3.21
C PRO A 112 12.47 -22.59 4.32
N ALA A 113 13.53 -23.41 4.40
CA ALA A 113 14.60 -23.24 5.39
C ALA A 113 15.44 -21.96 5.20
N ARG A 114 15.41 -21.36 4.00
CA ARG A 114 16.10 -20.12 3.67
C ARG A 114 15.16 -19.19 2.92
N ILE A 115 15.03 -17.96 3.40
CA ILE A 115 14.20 -16.91 2.82
C ILE A 115 15.06 -15.67 2.62
N GLY A 116 14.91 -15.02 1.48
CA GLY A 116 15.44 -13.68 1.22
C GLY A 116 14.30 -12.71 0.93
N LEU A 117 14.53 -11.43 1.19
CA LEU A 117 13.60 -10.35 0.85
C LEU A 117 14.29 -9.38 -0.10
N VAL A 118 13.60 -9.05 -1.19
CA VAL A 118 13.95 -7.91 -2.05
C VAL A 118 12.76 -6.97 -2.02
N LEU A 119 12.97 -5.75 -1.50
CA LEU A 119 11.94 -4.73 -1.36
C LEU A 119 12.31 -3.51 -2.20
N GLY A 120 11.47 -3.16 -3.16
CA GLY A 120 11.54 -1.88 -3.83
C GLY A 120 10.86 -0.82 -2.98
N ASN A 121 11.52 0.30 -2.73
CA ASN A 121 10.93 1.45 -2.04
C ASN A 121 11.33 2.76 -2.74
N LEU A 122 10.47 3.77 -2.62
CA LEU A 122 10.75 5.11 -3.11
C LEU A 122 11.80 5.78 -2.22
N GLY A 123 12.79 6.43 -2.84
CA GLY A 123 13.81 7.22 -2.15
C GLY A 123 13.34 8.64 -1.84
N PHE A 124 12.07 8.83 -1.48
CA PHE A 124 11.58 10.13 -1.04
C PHE A 124 12.06 10.42 0.39
N PRO A 125 12.44 11.67 0.71
CA PRO A 125 12.77 12.03 2.08
C PRO A 125 11.55 11.81 2.96
N SER A 126 11.72 10.99 4.00
CA SER A 126 10.77 10.78 5.11
C SER A 126 10.87 11.89 6.15
#